data_AF-A0A7K1AUI4-F1
#
_entry.id   AF-A0A7K1AUI4-F1
#
_cell.length_a   1.000
_cell.length_b   1.000
_cell.length_c   1.000
_cell.angle_alpha   90.00
_cell.angle_beta   90.00
_cell.angle_gamma   90.00
#
_symmetry.space_group_name_H-M   'P 1'
#
loop_
_entity.id
_entity.type
_entity.pdbx_description
1 polymer ?
#
loop_
_entity_poly.entity_id
_entity_poly.type
_entity_poly.pdbx_seq_one_letter_code
_entity_poly.pdbx_strand_id
1 'polypeptide(L)' 'QVRSRALKALAEEARAMLDEGVVSTPAEIDLCMLMGAGWPMHLGGILPYLDREGISEAVTGKRFHEKGVASLP' A
#
# COMPACT_ATOMS: atom_id res chain seq x y z
N GLN A 1 13.50 -6.52 -12.05
CA GLN A 1 12.33 -6.30 -12.92
C GLN A 1 11.02 -6.82 -12.31
N VAL A 2 10.95 -8.09 -11.86
CA VAL A 2 9.73 -8.70 -11.29
C VAL A 2 9.17 -7.93 -10.09
N ARG A 3 10.01 -7.63 -9.09
CA ARG A 3 9.58 -6.90 -7.87
C ARG A 3 8.87 -5.59 -8.17
N SER A 4 9.44 -4.76 -9.04
CA SER A 4 8.85 -3.46 -9.37
C SER A 4 7.48 -3.62 -10.06
N ARG A 5 7.34 -4.58 -10.98
CA ARG A 5 6.04 -4.88 -11.60
C ARG A 5 5.01 -5.34 -10.58
N ALA A 6 5.39 -6.22 -9.66
CA ALA A 6 4.50 -6.72 -8.60
C ALA A 6 4.05 -5.58 -7.67
N LEU A 7 4.96 -4.71 -7.23
CA LEU A 7 4.63 -3.58 -6.36
C LEU A 7 3.71 -2.55 -7.04
N LYS A 8 3.91 -2.29 -8.34
CA LYS A 8 3.01 -1.43 -9.11
C LYS A 8 1.62 -2.03 -9.24
N ALA A 9 1.53 -3.32 -9.59
CA ALA A 9 0.24 -4.01 -9.65
C ALA A 9 -0.48 -4.03 -8.29
N LEU A 10 0.24 -4.25 -7.19
CA LEU A 10 -0.33 -4.15 -5.84
C LEU A 10 -0.88 -2.75 -5.54
N ALA A 11 -0.22 -1.69 -6.00
CA ALA A 11 -0.72 -0.33 -5.86
C ALA A 11 -1.99 -0.08 -6.69
N GLU A 12 -2.05 -0.60 -7.92
CA GLU A 12 -3.23 -0.52 -8.78
C GLU A 12 -4.44 -1.21 -8.14
N GLU A 13 -4.26 -2.48 -7.72
CA GLU A 13 -5.33 -3.27 -7.09
C GLU A 13 -5.77 -2.68 -5.75
N ALA A 14 -4.84 -2.23 -4.90
CA ALA A 14 -5.19 -1.60 -3.63
C ALA A 14 -6.02 -0.32 -3.83
N ARG A 15 -5.73 0.46 -4.88
CA ARG A 15 -6.53 1.63 -5.24
C ARG A 15 -7.90 1.21 -5.74
N ALA A 16 -7.98 0.24 -6.65
CA ALA A 16 -9.25 -0.28 -7.17
C ALA A 16 -10.15 -0.79 -6.03
N MET A 17 -9.60 -1.57 -5.09
CA MET A 17 -10.35 -2.07 -3.92
C MET A 17 -10.92 -0.94 -3.05
N LEU A 18 -10.20 0.18 -2.90
CA LEU A 18 -10.69 1.35 -2.16
C LEU A 18 -11.75 2.13 -2.95
N ASP A 19 -11.51 2.34 -4.24
CA ASP A 19 -12.41 3.12 -5.11
C ASP A 19 -13.73 2.39 -5.36
N GLU A 20 -13.69 1.06 -5.41
CA GLU A 20 -14.87 0.17 -5.53
C GLU A 20 -15.55 -0.10 -4.17
N GLY A 21 -14.92 0.30 -3.05
CA GLY A 21 -15.46 0.09 -1.71
C GLY A 21 -15.41 -1.37 -1.24
N VAL A 22 -14.57 -2.20 -1.83
CA VAL A 22 -14.29 -3.58 -1.37
C VAL A 22 -13.68 -3.56 0.04
N VAL A 23 -12.85 -2.56 0.31
CA VAL A 23 -12.38 -2.20 1.66
C VAL A 23 -12.75 -0.74 1.95
N SER A 24 -12.94 -0.42 3.22
CA SER A 24 -13.31 0.96 3.61
C SER A 24 -12.09 1.85 3.82
N THR A 25 -10.97 1.28 4.26
CA THR A 25 -9.76 2.03 4.61
C THR A 25 -8.47 1.35 4.12
N PRO A 26 -7.40 2.12 3.83
CA PRO A 26 -6.08 1.56 3.53
C PRO A 26 -5.55 0.61 4.62
N ALA A 27 -5.86 0.90 5.89
CA ALA A 27 -5.43 0.11 7.03
C ALA A 27 -5.96 -1.34 7.01
N GLU A 28 -7.13 -1.59 6.41
CA GLU A 28 -7.66 -2.95 6.23
C GLU A 28 -6.78 -3.78 5.31
N ILE A 29 -6.30 -3.21 4.21
CA ILE A 29 -5.38 -3.86 3.28
C ILE A 29 -4.05 -4.16 4.00
N ASP A 30 -3.51 -3.17 4.72
CA ASP A 30 -2.26 -3.36 5.46
C ASP A 30 -2.39 -4.47 6.51
N LEU A 31 -3.50 -4.51 7.25
CA LEU A 31 -3.77 -5.55 8.23
C LEU A 31 -3.84 -6.93 7.57
N CYS A 32 -4.58 -7.07 6.47
CA CYS A 32 -4.69 -8.31 5.69
C CYS A 32 -3.31 -8.77 5.17
N MET A 33 -2.47 -7.83 4.75
CA MET A 33 -1.15 -8.17 4.23
C MET A 33 -0.19 -8.61 5.32
N LEU A 34 -0.25 -7.98 6.50
CA LEU A 34 0.56 -8.39 7.66
C LEU A 34 0.10 -9.74 8.23
N MET A 35 -1.23 -9.94 8.38
CA MET A 35 -1.78 -11.11 9.08
C MET A 35 -2.07 -12.31 8.15
N GLY A 36 -2.37 -12.07 6.89
CA GLY A 36 -2.73 -13.11 5.92
C GLY A 36 -1.62 -13.41 4.92
N ALA A 37 -1.06 -12.37 4.30
CA ALA A 37 -0.08 -12.52 3.21
C ALA A 37 1.39 -12.60 3.68
N GLY A 38 1.64 -12.47 4.99
CA GLY A 38 2.98 -12.56 5.57
C GLY A 38 3.90 -11.39 5.22
N TRP A 39 3.35 -10.19 4.98
CA TRP A 39 4.15 -9.01 4.70
C TRP A 39 5.06 -8.66 5.89
N PRO A 40 6.33 -8.23 5.68
CA PRO A 40 7.26 -8.00 6.78
C PRO A 40 6.79 -6.89 7.73
N MET A 41 6.55 -7.25 8.99
CA MET A 41 6.05 -6.35 10.04
C MET A 41 6.91 -5.09 10.24
N HIS A 42 8.23 -5.20 10.12
CA HIS A 42 9.14 -4.07 10.29
C HIS A 42 9.00 -2.99 9.20
N LEU A 43 8.28 -3.27 8.12
CA LEU A 43 7.93 -2.29 7.09
C LEU A 43 6.59 -1.58 7.39
N GLY A 44 5.85 -1.98 8.43
CA GLY A 44 4.64 -1.28 8.90
C GLY A 44 3.41 -1.41 7.99
N GLY A 45 3.43 -2.30 6.99
CA GLY A 45 2.36 -2.48 6.01
C GLY A 45 2.86 -2.38 4.56
N ILE A 46 2.05 -2.83 3.60
CA ILE A 46 2.40 -2.72 2.18
C ILE A 46 2.17 -1.29 1.69
N LEU A 47 1.07 -0.64 2.07
CA LEU A 47 0.71 0.68 1.57
C LEU A 47 1.65 1.77 2.13
N PRO A 48 2.05 1.75 3.42
CA PRO A 48 3.12 2.61 3.91
C PRO A 48 4.45 2.40 3.18
N TYR A 49 4.77 1.15 2.82
CA TYR A 49 5.95 0.87 2.02
C TYR A 49 5.84 1.49 0.62
N LEU A 50 4.72 1.29 -0.09
CA LEU A 50 4.49 1.88 -1.41
C LEU A 50 4.49 3.41 -1.39
N ASP A 51 3.93 4.02 -0.33
CA ASP A 51 3.91 5.46 -0.13
C ASP A 51 5.33 6.01 0.08
N ARG A 52 6.18 5.34 0.86
CA ARG A 52 7.58 5.78 1.08
C ARG A 52 8.44 5.63 -0.17
N GLU A 53 8.21 4.61 -0.97
CA GLU A 53 8.94 4.38 -2.22
C GLU A 53 8.44 5.26 -3.38
N GLY A 54 7.41 6.09 -3.16
CA GLY A 54 6.79 6.94 -4.17
C GLY A 54 5.99 6.17 -5.23
N ILE A 55 5.77 4.87 -5.03
CA ILE A 55 5.06 4.01 -5.98
C ILE A 55 3.58 4.36 -6.01
N SER A 56 2.97 4.62 -4.85
CA SER A 56 1.55 4.99 -4.77
C SER A 56 1.25 6.25 -5.57
N GLU A 57 2.09 7.28 -5.46
CA GLU A 57 1.96 8.54 -6.17
C GLU A 57 2.20 8.35 -7.68
N ALA A 58 3.22 7.57 -8.05
CA ALA A 58 3.55 7.31 -9.46
C ALA A 58 2.47 6.50 -10.21
N VAL A 59 1.78 5.60 -9.50
CA VAL A 59 0.82 4.67 -10.11
C VAL A 59 -0.62 5.16 -9.97
N THR A 60 -0.98 5.70 -8.80
CA THR A 60 -2.37 6.04 -8.46
C THR A 60 -2.62 7.55 -8.39
N GLY A 61 -1.57 8.37 -8.58
CA GLY A 61 -1.65 9.83 -8.54
C GLY A 61 -1.71 10.44 -7.13
N LYS A 62 -1.83 9.62 -6.07
CA LYS A 62 -1.85 10.07 -4.67
C LYS A 62 -1.33 8.99 -3.72
N ARG A 63 -1.03 9.38 -2.48
CA ARG A 63 -0.71 8.44 -1.40
C ARG A 63 -1.95 7.67 -0.93
N PHE A 64 -1.73 6.53 -0.30
CA PHE A 64 -2.79 5.83 0.44
C PHE A 64 -2.99 6.45 1.81
N HIS A 65 -1.89 6.79 2.48
CA HIS A 65 -1.88 7.41 3.81
C HIS A 65 -1.45 8.88 3.75
N GLU A 66 -1.97 9.69 4.67
CA GLU A 66 -1.50 11.07 4.83
C GLU A 66 -0.04 11.12 5.28
N LYS A 67 0.68 12.20 4.92
CA LYS A 67 2.06 12.39 5.39
C LYS A 67 2.08 12.43 6.92
N GLY A 68 3.01 11.68 7.53
CA GLY A 68 3.10 11.51 8.98
C GLY A 68 2.43 10.22 9.49
N VAL A 69 1.52 9.62 8.73
CA VAL A 69 0.98 8.28 9.04
C VAL A 69 1.94 7.23 8.48
N ALA A 70 2.48 6.38 9.36
CA ALA A 70 3.44 5.31 9.02
C ALA A 70 4.65 5.77 8.15
N SER A 71 4.96 7.07 8.21
CA SER A 71 6.13 7.67 7.58
C SER A 71 7.37 7.37 8.43
N LEU A 72 8.53 7.20 7.80
CA LEU A 72 9.80 7.11 8.53
C LEU A 72 10.25 8.53 8.93
N PRO A 73 10.96 8.69 10.06
CA PRO A 73 11.52 9.97 10.49
C PRO A 73 12.43 10.62 9.44
#